data_AF-A0A946WVX8-F1
#
_entry.id   AF-A0A946WVX8-F1
#
_cell.length_a   1.000
_cell.length_b   1.000
_cell.length_c   1.000
_cell.angle_alpha   90.00
_cell.angle_beta   90.00
_cell.angle_gamma   90.00
#
_symmetry.space_group_name_H-M   'P 1'
#
loop_
_entity.id
_entity.type
_entity.pdbx_description
1 polymer ?
#
loop_
_entity_poly.entity_id
_entity_poly.type
_entity_poly.pdbx_seq_one_letter_code
_entity_poly.pdbx_strand_id
1 'polypeptide(L)'
;DLLEALEINSESASANNNLASLYLSMTEPLVKKRNDLSYRETKKIDDLDKQIQQLQRSSLPFLVKYISIKEGNEEVDKAALNTLSTIYYNLGMEKESIETRDLLNSLD
;
A
#
# COMPACT_ATOMS: atom_id res chain seq x y z
N ASP A 1 -2.82 -17.72 -11.60
CA ASP A 1 -2.74 -16.26 -11.39
C ASP A 1 -2.91 -15.94 -9.90
N LEU A 2 -2.39 -14.81 -9.38
CA LEU A 2 -2.65 -14.40 -7.98
C LEU A 2 -4.12 -14.05 -7.76
N LEU A 3 -4.80 -13.50 -8.77
CA LEU A 3 -6.23 -13.20 -8.70
C LEU A 3 -7.06 -14.51 -8.68
N GLU A 4 -6.75 -15.46 -9.55
CA GLU A 4 -7.36 -16.81 -9.51
C GLU A 4 -7.12 -17.51 -8.15
N ALA A 5 -5.94 -17.33 -7.55
CA ALA A 5 -5.66 -17.88 -6.23
C ALA A 5 -6.57 -17.28 -5.14
N LEU A 6 -6.90 -15.99 -5.24
CA LEU A 6 -7.84 -15.32 -4.33
C LEU A 6 -9.31 -15.66 -4.64
N GLU A 7 -9.64 -16.03 -5.88
CA GLU A 7 -10.97 -16.59 -6.21
C GLU A 7 -11.19 -17.94 -5.53
N ILE A 8 -10.14 -18.77 -5.42
CA ILE A 8 -10.20 -20.07 -4.74
C ILE A 8 -10.14 -19.91 -3.21
N ASN A 9 -9.26 -19.03 -2.72
CA ASN A 9 -9.09 -18.76 -1.30
C ASN A 9 -8.79 -17.27 -1.05
N SER A 10 -9.84 -16.51 -0.74
CA SER A 10 -9.75 -15.08 -0.40
C SER A 10 -8.93 -14.80 0.88
N GLU A 11 -8.76 -15.80 1.74
CA GLU A 11 -8.03 -15.72 3.00
C GLU A 11 -6.56 -16.13 2.86
N SER A 12 -6.06 -16.30 1.63
CA SER A 12 -4.64 -16.57 1.41
C SER A 12 -3.80 -15.33 1.75
N ALA A 13 -3.16 -15.33 2.91
CA ALA A 13 -2.26 -14.26 3.34
C ALA A 13 -1.14 -14.02 2.31
N SER A 14 -0.56 -15.10 1.78
CA SER A 14 0.49 -15.02 0.76
C SER A 14 0.00 -14.39 -0.54
N ALA A 15 -1.18 -14.77 -1.04
CA ALA A 15 -1.70 -14.20 -2.29
C ALA A 15 -2.04 -12.71 -2.14
N ASN A 16 -2.66 -12.33 -1.01
CA ASN A 16 -2.93 -10.93 -0.69
C ASN A 16 -1.64 -10.11 -0.56
N ASN A 17 -0.64 -10.59 0.19
CA ASN A 17 0.64 -9.90 0.32
C ASN A 17 1.36 -9.75 -1.03
N ASN A 18 1.36 -10.81 -1.84
CA ASN A 18 2.00 -10.79 -3.15
C ASN A 18 1.32 -9.81 -4.12
N LEU A 19 -0.02 -9.70 -4.12
CA LEU A 19 -0.73 -8.73 -4.95
C LEU A 19 -0.49 -7.29 -4.49
N ALA A 20 -0.55 -7.04 -3.17
CA ALA A 20 -0.20 -5.74 -2.62
C ALA A 20 1.23 -5.35 -3.04
N SER A 21 2.19 -6.25 -2.84
CA SER A 21 3.60 -6.04 -3.19
C SER A 21 3.80 -5.82 -4.69
N LEU A 22 3.08 -6.55 -5.55
CA LEU A 22 3.15 -6.38 -6.99
C LEU A 22 2.75 -4.96 -7.40
N TYR A 23 1.60 -4.46 -6.96
CA TYR A 23 1.16 -3.10 -7.26
C TYR A 23 2.13 -2.05 -6.70
N LEU A 24 2.65 -2.25 -5.49
CA LEU A 24 3.60 -1.32 -4.88
C LEU A 24 4.94 -1.30 -5.62
N SER A 25 5.44 -2.45 -6.10
CA SER A 25 6.68 -2.50 -6.89
C SER A 25 6.59 -1.72 -8.20
N MET A 26 5.40 -1.64 -8.80
CA MET A 26 5.16 -0.83 -10.01
C MET A 26 5.27 0.68 -9.74
N THR A 27 5.22 1.13 -8.48
CA THR A 27 5.40 2.54 -8.13
C THR A 27 6.86 2.97 -8.20
N GLU A 28 7.82 2.07 -7.98
CA GLU A 28 9.26 2.38 -7.93
C GLU A 28 9.77 3.12 -9.18
N PRO A 29 9.53 2.64 -10.43
CA PRO A 29 9.98 3.36 -11.61
C PRO A 29 9.29 4.71 -11.79
N LEU A 30 8.07 4.89 -11.29
CA LEU A 30 7.33 6.15 -11.37
C LEU A 30 7.86 7.17 -10.36
N VAL A 31 8.12 6.74 -9.13
CA VAL A 31 8.75 7.56 -8.08
C VAL A 31 10.13 8.01 -8.53
N LYS A 32 10.93 7.12 -9.12
CA LYS A 32 12.24 7.49 -9.68
C LYS A 32 12.10 8.58 -10.76
N LYS A 33 11.22 8.36 -11.75
CA LYS A 33 10.94 9.37 -12.79
C LYS A 33 10.48 10.69 -12.20
N ARG A 34 9.63 10.66 -11.16
CA ARG A 34 9.12 11.86 -10.48
C ARG A 34 10.25 12.64 -9.82
N ASN A 35 11.15 11.95 -9.12
CA ASN A 35 12.27 12.56 -8.39
C ASN A 35 13.33 13.15 -9.33
N ASP A 36 13.40 12.69 -10.57
CA ASP A 36 14.30 13.22 -11.59
C ASP A 36 13.77 14.51 -12.27
N LEU A 37 12.50 14.88 -12.04
CA LEU A 37 11.89 16.09 -12.63
C LEU A 37 12.26 17.36 -11.86
N SER A 38 12.35 18.48 -12.59
CA SER A 38 12.42 19.80 -11.96
C SER A 38 11.06 20.18 -11.38
N TYR A 39 11.06 20.94 -10.28
CA TYR A 39 9.85 21.52 -9.67
C TYR A 39 8.99 22.35 -10.64
N ARG A 40 9.58 22.82 -11.75
CA ARG A 40 8.88 23.57 -12.81
C ARG A 40 8.03 22.68 -13.71
N GLU A 41 8.25 21.37 -13.70
CA GLU A 41 7.56 20.39 -14.54
C GLU A 41 6.26 19.89 -13.86
N THR A 42 5.50 20.81 -13.26
CA THR A 42 4.35 20.54 -12.39
C THR A 42 3.35 19.55 -13.00
N LYS A 43 2.97 19.75 -14.26
CA LYS A 43 2.04 18.84 -14.96
C LYS A 43 2.54 17.39 -15.01
N LYS A 44 3.84 17.18 -15.27
CA LYS A 44 4.42 15.83 -15.33
C LYS A 44 4.49 15.20 -13.94
N ILE A 45 4.80 16.01 -12.92
CA ILE A 45 4.78 15.57 -11.52
C ILE A 45 3.37 15.14 -11.13
N ASP A 46 2.35 15.96 -11.42
CA ASP A 46 0.95 15.67 -11.12
C ASP A 46 0.47 14.38 -11.82
N ASP A 47 0.86 14.17 -13.08
CA ASP A 47 0.50 12.98 -13.85
C ASP A 47 1.18 11.71 -13.28
N LEU A 48 2.42 11.81 -12.78
CA LEU A 48 3.11 10.71 -12.10
C LEU A 48 2.48 10.42 -10.73
N ASP A 49 2.15 11.47 -9.97
CA ASP A 49 1.51 11.34 -8.66
C ASP A 49 0.16 10.63 -8.76
N LYS A 50 -0.65 10.97 -9.77
CA LYS A 50 -1.91 10.25 -10.05
C LYS A 50 -1.69 8.77 -10.35
N GLN A 51 -0.65 8.42 -11.11
CA GLN A 51 -0.34 7.01 -11.42
C GLN A 51 0.13 6.25 -10.19
N ILE A 52 0.99 6.86 -9.36
CA ILE A 52 1.45 6.29 -8.10
C ILE A 52 0.26 6.06 -7.16
N GLN A 53 -0.60 7.06 -7.00
CA GLN A 53 -1.82 6.95 -6.18
C GLN A 53 -2.77 5.88 -6.70
N GLN A 54 -2.90 5.72 -8.03
CA GLN A 54 -3.74 4.66 -8.60
C GLN A 54 -3.22 3.27 -8.23
N LEU A 55 -1.90 3.04 -8.32
CA LEU A 55 -1.28 1.77 -7.90
C LEU A 55 -1.43 1.53 -6.40
N GLN A 56 -1.26 2.58 -5.58
CA GLN A 56 -1.50 2.51 -4.14
C GLN A 56 -2.96 2.14 -3.83
N ARG A 57 -3.95 2.74 -4.52
CA ARG A 57 -5.37 2.35 -4.40
C ARG A 57 -5.60 0.89 -4.80
N SER A 58 -4.94 0.42 -5.85
CA SER A 58 -5.02 -0.99 -6.27
C SER A 58 -4.40 -1.95 -5.25
N SER A 59 -3.34 -1.54 -4.56
CA SER A 59 -2.69 -2.35 -3.51
C SER A 59 -3.50 -2.44 -2.21
N LEU A 60 -4.26 -1.37 -1.90
CA LEU A 60 -4.90 -1.17 -0.61
C LEU A 60 -5.81 -2.33 -0.14
N PRO A 61 -6.76 -2.85 -0.94
CA PRO A 61 -7.63 -3.93 -0.48
C PRO A 61 -6.86 -5.20 -0.11
N PHE A 62 -5.79 -5.52 -0.85
CA PHE A 62 -4.98 -6.71 -0.59
C PHE A 62 -4.09 -6.54 0.65
N LEU A 63 -3.51 -5.35 0.84
CA LEU A 63 -2.71 -5.06 2.03
C LEU A 63 -3.56 -5.07 3.31
N VAL A 64 -4.74 -4.44 3.28
CA VAL A 64 -5.69 -4.45 4.39
C VAL A 64 -6.13 -5.89 4.70
N LYS A 65 -6.43 -6.69 3.68
CA LYS A 65 -6.81 -8.09 3.88
C LYS A 65 -5.68 -8.92 4.47
N TYR A 66 -4.45 -8.75 3.99
CA TYR A 66 -3.26 -9.39 4.56
C TYR A 66 -3.08 -9.07 6.05
N ILE A 67 -3.17 -7.79 6.42
CA ILE A 67 -3.05 -7.35 7.82
C ILE A 67 -4.17 -7.95 8.68
N SER A 68 -5.42 -7.91 8.20
CA SER A 68 -6.56 -8.50 8.91
C SER A 68 -6.41 -10.01 9.15
N ILE A 69 -5.85 -10.75 8.19
CA ILE A 69 -5.57 -12.19 8.35
C ILE A 69 -4.48 -12.41 9.41
N LYS A 70 -3.42 -11.59 9.41
CA LYS A 70 -2.34 -11.65 10.41
C LYS A 70 -2.88 -11.38 11.81
N GLU A 71 -3.67 -10.31 11.98
CA GLU A 71 -4.31 -9.96 13.25
C GLU A 71 -5.23 -11.08 13.76
N GLY A 72 -6.01 -11.71 12.87
CA GLY A 72 -6.85 -12.86 13.20
C GLY A 72 -6.07 -14.09 13.68
N ASN A 73 -4.78 -14.16 13.35
CA ASN A 73 -3.85 -15.21 13.81
C ASN A 73 -3.01 -14.76 15.02
N GLU A 74 -3.36 -13.64 15.65
CA GLU A 74 -2.59 -13.04 16.76
C GLU A 74 -1.15 -12.63 16.37
N GLU A 75 -0.92 -12.41 15.06
CA GLU A 75 0.35 -11.95 14.52
C GLU A 75 0.29 -10.47 14.14
N VAL A 76 1.43 -9.78 14.28
CA VAL A 76 1.55 -8.37 13.91
C VAL A 76 2.71 -8.17 12.95
N ASP A 77 2.43 -7.57 11.80
CA ASP A 77 3.44 -7.19 10.81
C ASP A 77 3.61 -5.66 10.82
N LYS A 78 4.56 -5.18 11.64
CA LYS A 78 4.85 -3.74 11.76
C LYS A 78 5.27 -3.12 10.42
N ALA A 79 5.93 -3.87 9.54
CA ALA A 79 6.34 -3.36 8.24
C ALA A 79 5.11 -3.11 7.36
N ALA A 80 4.18 -4.07 7.31
CA ALA A 80 2.92 -3.92 6.57
C ALA A 80 2.06 -2.78 7.10
N LEU A 81 1.95 -2.61 8.42
CA LEU A 81 1.25 -1.49 9.04
C LEU A 81 1.91 -0.14 8.69
N ASN A 82 3.24 -0.07 8.71
CA ASN A 82 3.95 1.15 8.32
C ASN A 82 3.70 1.51 6.85
N THR A 83 3.74 0.52 5.96
CA THR A 83 3.35 0.68 4.56
C THR A 83 1.90 1.14 4.42
N LEU A 84 0.97 0.54 5.17
CA LEU A 84 -0.45 0.91 5.14
C LEU A 84 -0.66 2.37 5.55
N SER A 85 -0.03 2.83 6.64
CA SER A 85 -0.13 4.23 7.08
C SER A 85 0.40 5.22 6.03
N THR A 86 1.51 4.87 5.36
CA THR A 86 2.11 5.69 4.30
C THR A 86 1.19 5.78 3.09
N ILE A 87 0.56 4.67 2.71
CA ILE A 87 -0.42 4.65 1.61
C ILE A 87 -1.63 5.52 1.96
N TYR A 88 -2.20 5.36 3.16
CA TYR A 88 -3.33 6.18 3.59
C TYR A 88 -3.00 7.67 3.52
N TYR A 89 -1.83 8.08 4.04
CA TYR A 89 -1.38 9.46 3.96
C TYR A 89 -1.28 9.97 2.51
N ASN A 90 -0.62 9.21 1.62
CA ASN A 90 -0.45 9.58 0.21
C ASN A 90 -1.77 9.69 -0.56
N LEU A 91 -2.81 8.98 -0.12
CA LEU A 91 -4.14 8.99 -0.71
C LEU A 91 -5.08 10.05 -0.10
N GLY A 92 -4.60 10.84 0.86
CA GLY A 92 -5.39 11.85 1.58
C GLY A 92 -6.33 11.26 2.65
N MET A 93 -6.10 10.02 3.06
CA MET A 93 -6.86 9.31 4.11
C MET A 93 -6.19 9.56 5.47
N GLU A 94 -6.19 10.82 5.90
CA GLU A 94 -5.41 11.27 7.06
C GLU A 94 -5.83 10.57 8.36
N LYS A 95 -7.13 10.36 8.57
CA LYS A 95 -7.66 9.70 9.75
C LYS A 95 -7.13 8.27 9.86
N GLU A 96 -7.26 7.49 8.80
CA GLU A 96 -6.83 6.09 8.74
C GLU A 96 -5.30 5.98 8.88
N SER A 97 -4.57 6.93 8.28
CA SER A 97 -3.12 7.05 8.47
C SER A 97 -2.76 7.25 9.95
N ILE A 98 -3.43 8.19 10.63
CA ILE A 98 -3.16 8.48 12.05
C ILE A 98 -3.49 7.26 12.91
N GLU A 99 -4.68 6.67 12.75
CA GLU A 99 -5.10 5.49 13.50
C GLU A 99 -4.11 4.32 13.33
N THR A 100 -3.62 4.09 12.11
CA THR A 100 -2.62 3.05 11.83
C THR A 100 -1.28 3.36 12.50
N ARG A 101 -0.87 4.63 12.57
CA ARG A 101 0.38 5.06 13.23
C ARG A 101 0.27 4.97 14.75
N ASP A 102 -0.88 5.31 15.31
CA ASP A 102 -1.13 5.17 16.75
C ASP A 102 -1.10 3.70 17.17
N LEU A 103 -1.70 2.82 16.35
CA LEU A 103 -1.57 1.37 16.54
C LEU A 103 -0.09 0.94 16.50
N LEU A 104 0.67 1.33 15.48
CA LEU A 104 2.11 1.03 15.40
C LEU A 104 2.89 1.46 16.64
N ASN A 105 2.68 2.69 17.10
CA ASN A 105 3.35 3.24 18.28
C ASN A 105 2.95 2.51 19.56
N SER A 106 1.74 1.94 19.63
CA SER A 106 1.31 1.14 20.79
C SER A 106 1.94 -0.25 20.86
N LEU A 107 2.57 -0.70 19.78
CA LEU A 107 3.20 -2.03 19.66
C LEU A 107 4.71 -2.01 19.98
N ASP A 108 5.29 -0.83 20.26
CA ASP A 108 6.68 -0.62 20.69
C ASP A 108 6.79 -0.61 22.22
#